data_AF-A0AAV0GCR7-F1
#
_entry.id   AF-A0AAV0GCR7-F1
#
_cell.length_a   1.000
_cell.length_b   1.000
_cell.length_c   1.000
_cell.angle_alpha   90.00
_cell.angle_beta   90.00
_cell.angle_gamma   90.00
#
_symmetry.space_group_name_H-M   'P 1'
#
loop_
_entity.id
_entity.type
_entity.pdbx_description
1 polymer ?
#
loop_
_entity_poly.entity_id
_entity_poly.type
_entity_poly.pdbx_seq_one_letter_code
_entity_poly.pdbx_strand_id
1 'polypeptide(L)'
;MGSIGKQDSREEVMQAWYMDDSNEDQRLPHHREPNQFVSFYKLDELGVLSWRLDADNYEKDEVLKQLRESRGYSYMDFCEVCPEKLPNYEEKIKNFFEEHLHKSP
;
A
#
# COMPACT_ATOMS: atom_id res chain seq x y z
N MET A 1 34.73 2.58 -8.38
CA MET A 1 34.13 3.58 -7.47
C MET A 1 32.71 3.13 -7.20
N GLY A 2 32.49 2.42 -6.10
CA GLY A 2 31.17 1.92 -5.75
C GLY A 2 30.26 3.10 -5.42
N SER A 3 29.19 3.27 -6.19
CA SER A 3 28.10 4.18 -5.81
C SER A 3 27.65 3.78 -4.43
N ILE A 4 27.80 4.68 -3.46
CA ILE A 4 27.09 4.62 -2.19
C ILE A 4 25.61 4.56 -2.57
N GLY A 5 25.02 3.37 -2.45
CA GLY A 5 23.63 3.15 -2.79
C GLY A 5 22.80 4.13 -1.98
N LYS A 6 22.09 5.05 -2.64
CA LYS A 6 21.12 5.89 -1.96
C LYS A 6 20.09 4.94 -1.35
N GLN A 7 20.07 4.87 -0.02
CA GLN A 7 19.07 4.13 0.71
C GLN A 7 17.70 4.69 0.31
N ASP A 8 16.79 3.81 -0.09
CA ASP A 8 15.44 4.22 -0.45
C ASP A 8 14.69 4.59 0.83
N SER A 9 14.24 5.84 0.96
CA SER A 9 13.56 6.34 2.16
C SER A 9 12.27 5.59 2.50
N ARG A 10 11.74 4.79 1.58
CA ARG A 10 10.60 3.90 1.79
C ARG A 10 10.93 2.72 2.70
N GLU A 11 12.21 2.31 2.80
CA GLU A 11 12.63 1.12 3.57
C GLU A 11 12.35 1.24 5.07
N GLU A 12 12.28 2.46 5.59
CA GLU A 12 11.98 2.73 7.00
C GLU A 12 10.52 2.47 7.38
N VAL A 13 9.61 2.49 6.41
CA VAL A 13 8.14 2.53 6.67
C VAL A 13 7.35 1.51 5.84
N MET A 14 7.98 0.82 4.90
CA MET A 14 7.31 -0.09 3.97
C MET A 14 8.10 -1.39 3.81
N GLN A 15 7.39 -2.51 3.76
CA GLN A 15 7.93 -3.83 3.46
C GLN A 15 6.97 -4.55 2.50
N ALA A 16 7.51 -5.40 1.63
CA ALA A 16 6.76 -6.27 0.74
C ALA A 16 7.46 -7.63 0.66
N TRP A 17 6.70 -8.71 0.50
CA TRP A 17 7.24 -10.07 0.47
C TRP A 17 6.34 -11.00 -0.34
N TYR A 18 6.90 -12.15 -0.75
CA TYR A 18 6.11 -13.25 -1.29
C TYR A 18 5.42 -14.02 -0.17
N MET A 19 4.16 -14.35 -0.39
CA MET A 19 3.33 -15.08 0.59
C MET A 19 3.55 -16.60 0.52
N ASP A 20 3.36 -17.29 1.64
CA ASP A 20 3.22 -18.75 1.68
C ASP A 20 1.91 -19.23 1.03
N ASP A 21 1.75 -20.56 0.92
CA ASP A 21 0.58 -21.20 0.30
C ASP A 21 -0.42 -21.74 1.35
N SER A 22 -0.40 -21.21 2.59
CA SER A 22 -1.30 -21.66 3.66
C SER A 22 -2.71 -21.08 3.51
N ASN A 23 -3.70 -21.80 4.04
CA ASN A 23 -5.09 -21.34 4.13
C ASN A 23 -5.45 -20.90 5.57
N GLU A 24 -4.47 -20.40 6.33
CA GLU A 24 -4.70 -19.87 7.67
C GLU A 24 -5.45 -18.52 7.61
N ASP A 25 -5.61 -17.84 8.76
CA ASP A 25 -6.24 -16.53 8.78
C ASP A 25 -5.47 -15.55 7.88
N GLN A 26 -6.08 -15.14 6.78
CA GLN A 26 -5.54 -14.23 5.75
C GLN A 26 -5.00 -12.90 6.29
N ARG A 27 -5.30 -12.55 7.55
CA ARG A 27 -4.77 -11.35 8.23
C ARG A 27 -3.37 -11.55 8.81
N LEU A 28 -2.88 -12.79 8.87
CA LEU A 28 -1.53 -13.08 9.33
C LEU A 28 -0.49 -12.61 8.29
N PRO A 29 0.79 -12.45 8.67
CA PRO A 29 1.81 -11.99 7.73
C PRO A 29 2.05 -12.91 6.52
N HIS A 30 1.82 -14.22 6.67
CA HIS A 30 2.03 -15.23 5.62
C HIS A 30 3.42 -15.18 4.97
N HIS A 31 4.48 -15.02 5.75
CA HIS A 31 5.84 -15.09 5.20
C HIS A 31 6.17 -16.51 4.76
N ARG A 32 6.79 -16.64 3.58
CA ARG A 32 7.49 -17.89 3.20
C ARG A 32 8.62 -18.19 4.18
N GLU A 33 8.95 -19.47 4.29
CA GLU A 33 10.13 -19.95 5.00
C GLU A 33 11.16 -20.52 4.02
N PRO A 34 12.33 -19.86 3.82
CA PRO A 34 12.77 -18.61 4.45
C PRO A 34 12.07 -17.36 3.87
N ASN A 35 12.09 -16.25 4.61
CA ASN A 35 11.52 -14.96 4.18
C ASN A 35 12.03 -14.55 2.79
N GLN A 36 11.10 -14.17 1.91
CA GLN A 36 11.39 -13.68 0.55
C GLN A 36 10.84 -12.26 0.37
N PHE A 37 11.64 -11.26 0.72
CA PHE A 37 11.28 -9.85 0.53
C PHE A 37 11.31 -9.44 -0.94
N VAL A 38 10.41 -8.53 -1.30
CA VAL A 38 10.30 -7.94 -2.64
C VAL A 38 10.93 -6.56 -2.61
N SER A 39 11.90 -6.32 -3.51
CA SER A 39 12.53 -5.00 -3.66
C SER A 39 11.53 -3.97 -4.18
N PHE A 40 11.66 -2.70 -3.81
CA PHE A 40 10.77 -1.66 -4.33
C PHE A 40 10.91 -1.42 -5.84
N TYR A 41 12.10 -1.66 -6.41
CA TYR A 41 12.27 -1.68 -7.88
C TYR A 41 11.31 -2.66 -8.55
N LYS A 42 11.07 -3.83 -7.93
CA LYS A 42 10.14 -4.82 -8.46
C LYS A 42 8.68 -4.35 -8.39
N LEU A 43 8.32 -3.60 -7.35
CA LEU A 43 7.00 -2.97 -7.24
C LEU A 43 6.83 -1.88 -8.31
N ASP A 44 7.86 -1.07 -8.51
CA ASP A 44 7.88 -0.01 -9.54
C ASP A 44 7.74 -0.63 -10.96
N GLU A 45 8.39 -1.78 -11.24
CA GLU A 45 8.21 -2.55 -12.50
C GLU A 45 6.77 -3.05 -12.71
N LEU A 46 6.05 -3.37 -11.63
CA LEU A 46 4.64 -3.78 -11.67
C LEU A 46 3.67 -2.58 -11.79
N GLY A 47 4.19 -1.35 -11.76
CA GLY A 47 3.39 -0.13 -11.77
C GLY A 47 2.83 0.27 -10.39
N VAL A 48 3.29 -0.36 -9.31
CA VAL A 48 2.90 -0.02 -7.93
C VAL A 48 3.78 1.12 -7.43
N LEU A 49 3.26 2.33 -7.50
CA LEU A 49 3.95 3.55 -7.06
C LEU A 49 3.69 3.83 -5.57
N SER A 50 4.71 4.31 -4.85
CA SER A 50 4.64 4.57 -3.41
C SER A 50 5.37 5.85 -3.01
N TRP A 51 4.84 6.53 -1.98
CA TRP A 51 5.38 7.77 -1.44
C TRP A 51 5.31 7.75 0.09
N ARG A 52 6.29 8.37 0.75
CA ARG A 52 6.27 8.62 2.20
C ARG A 52 5.70 10.02 2.45
N LEU A 53 4.65 10.10 3.25
CA LEU A 53 3.92 11.33 3.58
C LEU A 53 3.77 11.47 5.11
N ASP A 54 3.38 12.66 5.55
CA ASP A 54 3.04 12.93 6.95
C ASP A 54 1.52 12.76 7.16
N ALA A 55 1.13 11.61 7.69
CA ALA A 55 -0.27 11.28 7.92
C ALA A 55 -0.93 12.20 8.96
N ASP A 56 -0.19 12.76 9.91
CA ASP A 56 -0.73 13.64 10.94
C ASP A 56 -1.07 15.03 10.37
N ASN A 57 -0.45 15.41 9.25
CA ASN A 57 -0.63 16.68 8.58
C ASN A 57 -1.37 16.56 7.23
N TYR A 58 -2.12 15.47 6.98
CA TYR A 58 -2.73 15.20 5.67
C TYR A 58 -3.59 16.35 5.11
N GLU A 59 -4.20 17.19 5.96
CA GLU A 59 -5.02 18.34 5.54
C GLU A 59 -4.21 19.45 4.87
N LYS A 60 -2.93 19.59 5.24
CA LYS A 60 -2.05 20.71 4.82
C LYS A 60 -0.71 20.22 4.29
N ASP A 61 -0.57 18.93 4.02
CA ASP A 61 0.65 18.37 3.46
C ASP A 61 0.81 18.83 1.99
N GLU A 62 1.74 19.76 1.77
CA GLU A 62 2.06 20.28 0.44
C GLU A 62 2.62 19.20 -0.50
N VAL A 63 3.25 18.14 0.03
CA VAL A 63 3.73 17.01 -0.78
C VAL A 63 2.54 16.19 -1.28
N LEU A 64 1.57 15.89 -0.42
CA LEU A 64 0.32 15.22 -0.82
C LEU A 64 -0.43 16.05 -1.85
N LYS A 65 -0.53 17.37 -1.65
CA LYS A 65 -1.18 18.28 -2.61
C LYS A 65 -0.50 18.24 -3.99
N GLN A 66 0.81 18.39 -4.06
CA GLN A 66 1.57 18.34 -5.32
C GLN A 66 1.43 16.97 -5.99
N LEU A 67 1.47 15.88 -5.22
CA LEU A 67 1.27 14.53 -5.74
C LEU A 67 -0.10 14.40 -6.41
N ARG A 68 -1.16 14.82 -5.72
CA ARG A 68 -2.53 14.79 -6.26
C ARG A 68 -2.67 15.60 -7.53
N GLU A 69 -2.13 16.82 -7.55
CA GLU A 69 -2.15 17.69 -8.74
C GLU A 69 -1.41 17.04 -9.92
N SER A 70 -0.20 16.51 -9.69
CA SER A 70 0.61 15.88 -10.74
C SER A 70 0.01 14.59 -11.32
N ARG A 71 -0.77 13.86 -10.51
CA ARG A 71 -1.40 12.58 -10.87
C ARG A 71 -2.85 12.71 -11.31
N GLY A 72 -3.46 13.90 -11.17
CA GLY A 72 -4.87 14.12 -11.48
C GLY A 72 -5.85 13.56 -10.45
N TYR A 73 -5.42 13.35 -9.20
CA TYR A 73 -6.27 12.88 -8.09
C TYR A 73 -7.20 13.99 -7.58
N SER A 74 -8.22 14.28 -8.38
CA SER A 74 -9.16 15.39 -8.17
C SER A 74 -10.20 15.14 -7.07
N TYR A 75 -10.45 13.87 -6.72
CA TYR A 75 -11.38 13.47 -5.68
C TYR A 75 -10.65 12.78 -4.51
N MET A 76 -11.13 13.01 -3.29
CA MET A 76 -10.65 12.38 -2.06
C MET A 76 -11.80 12.35 -1.05
N ASP A 77 -11.93 11.23 -0.34
CA ASP A 77 -12.84 11.04 0.80
C ASP A 77 -12.13 10.24 1.91
N PHE A 78 -12.85 10.01 3.01
CA PHE A 78 -12.37 9.20 4.13
C PHE A 78 -13.24 7.96 4.28
N CYS A 79 -12.61 6.80 4.32
CA CYS A 79 -13.25 5.54 4.65
C CYS A 79 -12.64 4.99 5.94
N GLU A 80 -13.44 4.95 7.01
CA GLU A 80 -13.02 4.31 8.27
C GLU A 80 -13.48 2.84 8.27
N VAL A 81 -12.52 1.93 8.03
CA VAL A 81 -12.78 0.49 7.96
C VAL A 81 -12.73 -0.12 9.36
N CYS A 82 -13.88 -0.11 10.02
CA CYS A 82 -14.05 -0.54 11.41
C CYS A 82 -15.42 -1.22 11.56
N PRO A 83 -15.55 -2.35 12.29
CA PRO A 83 -16.81 -3.09 12.43
C PRO A 83 -17.99 -2.21 12.88
N GLU A 84 -17.73 -1.25 13.75
CA GLU A 84 -18.71 -0.35 14.33
C GLU A 84 -19.12 0.81 13.41
N LYS A 85 -18.26 1.17 12.45
CA LYS A 85 -18.39 2.42 11.66
C LYS A 85 -18.62 2.19 10.18
N LEU A 86 -18.21 1.04 9.63
CA LEU A 86 -18.37 0.71 8.22
C LEU A 86 -19.69 -0.08 8.02
N PRO A 87 -20.70 0.48 7.33
CA PRO A 87 -21.93 -0.25 7.03
C PRO A 87 -21.62 -1.50 6.18
N ASN A 88 -22.25 -2.62 6.54
CA ASN A 88 -22.01 -3.94 5.92
C ASN A 88 -20.54 -4.37 5.98
N TYR A 89 -19.84 -4.09 7.08
CA TYR A 89 -18.43 -4.40 7.30
C TYR A 89 -18.04 -5.81 6.82
N GLU A 90 -18.74 -6.86 7.30
CA GLU A 90 -18.41 -8.26 6.98
C GLU A 90 -18.48 -8.60 5.48
N GLU A 91 -19.43 -7.99 4.76
CA GLU A 91 -19.55 -8.17 3.31
C GLU A 91 -18.45 -7.37 2.58
N LYS A 92 -18.20 -6.12 3.00
CA LYS A 92 -17.20 -5.26 2.38
C LYS A 92 -15.78 -5.81 2.52
N ILE A 93 -15.39 -6.33 3.68
CA ILE A 93 -14.05 -6.92 3.87
C ILE A 93 -13.83 -8.12 2.93
N LYS A 94 -14.86 -8.94 2.71
CA LYS A 94 -14.77 -10.06 1.74
C LYS A 94 -14.58 -9.53 0.31
N ASN A 95 -15.37 -8.54 -0.08
CA ASN A 95 -15.26 -7.94 -1.41
C ASN A 95 -13.91 -7.23 -1.63
N PHE A 96 -13.32 -6.64 -0.60
CA PHE A 96 -11.99 -6.04 -0.68
C PHE A 96 -10.87 -7.07 -0.85
N PHE A 97 -11.04 -8.28 -0.30
CA PHE A 97 -10.02 -9.32 -0.33
C PHE A 97 -10.13 -10.26 -1.54
N GLU A 98 -11.31 -10.41 -2.13
CA GLU A 98 -11.48 -11.16 -3.37
C GLU A 98 -10.58 -10.58 -4.47
N GLU A 99 -9.86 -11.41 -5.23
CA GLU A 99 -8.99 -10.93 -6.30
C GLU A 99 -9.79 -10.15 -7.36
N HIS A 100 -9.46 -8.87 -7.57
CA HIS A 100 -10.16 -8.02 -8.51
C HIS A 100 -9.24 -6.96 -9.15
N LEU A 101 -9.73 -6.34 -10.23
CA LEU A 101 -9.08 -5.24 -10.92
C LEU A 101 -10.07 -4.09 -11.15
N HIS A 102 -9.57 -2.86 -11.14
CA HIS A 102 -10.35 -1.67 -11.48
C HIS A 102 -9.97 -1.14 -12.87
N LYS A 103 -10.94 -0.55 -13.58
CA LYS A 103 -10.74 0.00 -14.93
C LYS A 103 -10.13 1.42 -14.94
N SER A 104 -10.12 2.12 -13.81
CA SER A 104 -9.64 3.49 -13.71
C SER A 104 -8.18 3.52 -13.24
N PRO A 105 -7.28 4.27 -13.91
CA PRO A 105 -5.96 4.64 -13.37
C PRO A 105 -6.03 5.80 -12.37
#